data_AF-A0A936DIP9-F1
#
_entry.id   AF-A0A936DIP9-F1
#
_cell.length_a   1.000
_cell.length_b   1.000
_cell.length_c   1.000
_cell.angle_alpha   90.00
_cell.angle_beta   90.00
_cell.angle_gamma   90.00
#
_symmetry.space_group_name_H-M   'P 1'
#
loop_
_entity.id
_entity.type
_entity.pdbx_description
1 polymer ?
#
loop_
_entity_poly.entity_id
_entity_poly.type
_entity_poly.pdbx_seq_one_letter_code
_entity_poly.pdbx_strand_id
1 'polypeptide(L)'
;MFEQQTGNGVNMDDSGSLVNPSTNIAIIHCIFRDIKATGNNDLLKLSGLDFFSISECTFLNGSLGSSGSGIDMVGCHNGRINKCTFENMGANSIQMKGGSQYIRIAKHFLKKVGNEQSILAEVPGWHFLDLRMQHLRLQI
;
A
#
# COMPACT_ATOMS: atom_id res chain seq x y z
N MET A 1 7.27 -12.74 7.07
CA MET A 1 8.07 -12.21 5.95
C MET A 1 7.47 -12.75 4.67
N PHE A 2 7.30 -11.90 3.67
CA PHE A 2 6.80 -12.25 2.34
C PHE A 2 7.79 -11.73 1.31
N GLU A 3 8.36 -12.59 0.47
CA GLU A 3 9.38 -12.18 -0.49
C GLU A 3 9.45 -13.03 -1.76
N GLN A 4 10.01 -12.45 -2.83
CA GLN A 4 10.33 -13.11 -4.10
C GLN A 4 9.13 -13.63 -4.93
N GLN A 5 7.94 -13.09 -4.70
CA GLN A 5 6.75 -13.47 -5.46
C GLN A 5 6.88 -13.09 -6.93
N THR A 6 6.37 -13.95 -7.81
CA THR A 6 6.35 -13.78 -9.27
C THR A 6 5.03 -13.17 -9.78
N GLY A 7 4.14 -12.78 -8.87
CA GLY A 7 2.96 -11.95 -9.09
C GLY A 7 2.83 -10.95 -7.93
N ASN A 8 1.62 -10.53 -7.57
CA ASN A 8 1.40 -9.78 -6.32
C ASN A 8 1.99 -10.54 -5.12
N GLY A 9 2.50 -9.80 -4.12
CA GLY A 9 3.12 -10.36 -2.93
C GLY A 9 2.14 -11.15 -2.06
N VAL A 10 1.10 -10.47 -1.58
CA VAL A 10 -0.02 -11.08 -0.84
C VAL A 10 -1.32 -10.46 -1.31
N ASN A 11 -2.30 -11.30 -1.61
CA ASN A 11 -3.67 -10.87 -1.85
C ASN A 11 -4.54 -11.18 -0.64
N MET A 12 -5.37 -10.22 -0.24
CA MET A 12 -6.50 -10.45 0.66
C MET A 12 -7.74 -9.85 -0.01
N ASP A 13 -8.73 -10.69 -0.30
CA ASP A 13 -9.92 -10.27 -1.01
C ASP A 13 -11.21 -10.84 -0.40
N ASP A 14 -12.34 -10.26 -0.81
CA ASP A 14 -13.71 -10.68 -0.56
C ASP A 14 -14.23 -11.67 -1.63
N SER A 15 -13.34 -12.20 -2.46
CA SER A 15 -13.66 -13.00 -3.66
C SER A 15 -14.63 -12.30 -4.63
N GLY A 16 -14.63 -10.96 -4.65
CA GLY A 16 -15.49 -10.14 -5.50
C GLY A 16 -16.91 -9.93 -4.97
N SER A 17 -17.17 -10.23 -3.69
CA SER A 17 -18.48 -10.05 -3.09
C SER A 17 -18.77 -8.59 -2.72
N LEU A 18 -19.60 -7.90 -3.50
CA LEU A 18 -20.01 -6.52 -3.22
C LEU A 18 -20.82 -6.33 -1.92
N VAL A 19 -21.29 -7.42 -1.30
CA VAL A 19 -22.18 -7.36 -0.12
C VAL A 19 -21.60 -8.04 1.11
N ASN A 20 -20.54 -8.85 0.96
CA ASN A 20 -19.90 -9.58 2.06
C ASN A 20 -18.40 -9.27 2.09
N PRO A 21 -18.01 -8.07 2.57
CA PRO A 21 -16.60 -7.70 2.63
C PRO A 21 -15.83 -8.60 3.60
N SER A 22 -14.56 -8.83 3.29
CA SER A 22 -13.62 -9.45 4.22
C SER A 22 -13.34 -8.49 5.38
N THR A 23 -13.51 -8.93 6.62
CA THR A 23 -13.48 -8.01 7.77
C THR A 23 -12.61 -8.45 8.94
N ASN A 24 -12.25 -7.49 9.80
CA ASN A 24 -11.44 -7.67 11.02
C ASN A 24 -10.04 -8.24 10.75
N ILE A 25 -9.37 -7.69 9.74
CA ILE A 25 -8.03 -8.10 9.33
C ILE A 25 -6.97 -7.20 9.95
N ALA A 26 -5.94 -7.81 10.54
CA ALA A 26 -4.79 -7.09 11.07
C ALA A 26 -3.48 -7.63 10.48
N ILE A 27 -2.67 -6.73 9.91
CA ILE A 27 -1.33 -7.02 9.40
C ILE A 27 -0.35 -6.15 10.18
N ILE A 28 0.41 -6.78 11.07
CA ILE A 28 1.24 -6.08 12.05
C ILE A 28 2.65 -6.67 12.00
N HIS A 29 3.67 -5.82 12.07
CA HIS A 29 5.09 -6.24 12.12
C HIS A 29 5.52 -7.15 10.97
N CYS A 30 4.88 -6.99 9.80
CA CYS A 30 5.19 -7.77 8.61
C CYS A 30 6.18 -7.05 7.71
N ILE A 31 6.98 -7.84 6.99
CA ILE A 31 7.90 -7.34 5.97
C ILE A 31 7.49 -7.97 4.63
N PHE A 32 7.37 -7.11 3.62
CA PHE A 32 7.08 -7.45 2.23
C PHE A 32 8.22 -6.92 1.37
N ARG A 33 8.93 -7.79 0.64
CA ARG A 33 10.13 -7.35 -0.09
C ARG A 33 10.46 -8.12 -1.37
N ASP A 34 11.27 -7.50 -2.21
CA ASP A 34 12.00 -8.14 -3.32
C ASP A 34 11.12 -8.94 -4.27
N ILE A 35 10.04 -8.32 -4.75
CA ILE A 35 9.14 -8.96 -5.72
C ILE A 35 9.92 -9.31 -7.00
N LYS A 36 9.68 -10.52 -7.54
CA LYS A 36 10.30 -11.04 -8.78
C LYS A 36 9.32 -10.97 -9.95
N ALA A 37 8.39 -10.01 -9.88
CA ALA A 37 7.42 -9.72 -10.93
C ALA A 37 7.69 -8.32 -11.49
N THR A 38 7.39 -8.12 -12.77
CA THR A 38 7.43 -6.82 -13.44
C THR A 38 6.02 -6.35 -13.77
N GLY A 39 5.85 -5.05 -14.00
CA GLY A 39 4.54 -4.48 -14.33
C GLY A 39 3.67 -4.23 -13.09
N ASN A 40 2.35 -4.36 -13.24
CA ASN A 40 1.38 -4.01 -12.20
C ASN A 40 1.26 -5.11 -11.13
N ASN A 41 2.32 -5.30 -10.34
CA ASN A 41 2.34 -6.23 -9.22
C ASN A 41 2.58 -5.49 -7.91
N ASP A 42 1.66 -5.68 -6.97
CA ASP A 42 1.63 -5.00 -5.69
C ASP A 42 2.25 -5.87 -4.60
N LEU A 43 3.00 -5.30 -3.66
CA LEU A 43 3.54 -6.06 -2.52
C LEU A 43 2.41 -6.58 -1.61
N LEU A 44 1.35 -5.78 -1.44
CA LEU A 44 0.12 -6.15 -0.75
C LEU A 44 -1.08 -5.62 -1.53
N LYS A 45 -1.97 -6.52 -1.96
CA LYS A 45 -3.20 -6.18 -2.66
C LYS A 45 -4.41 -6.51 -1.80
N LEU A 46 -5.28 -5.52 -1.61
CA LEU A 46 -6.50 -5.64 -0.84
C LEU A 46 -7.71 -5.34 -1.74
N SER A 47 -8.75 -6.17 -1.66
CA SER A 47 -10.00 -5.95 -2.39
C SER A 47 -11.20 -6.24 -1.50
N GLY A 48 -12.12 -5.28 -1.35
CA GLY A 48 -13.36 -5.49 -0.60
C GLY A 48 -13.17 -5.76 0.90
N LEU A 49 -12.20 -5.08 1.53
CA LEU A 49 -11.95 -5.20 2.97
C LEU A 49 -12.66 -4.12 3.78
N ASP A 50 -13.27 -4.50 4.90
CA ASP A 50 -13.87 -3.60 5.88
C ASP A 50 -13.23 -3.77 7.26
N PHE A 51 -12.96 -2.68 7.98
CA PHE A 51 -12.39 -2.71 9.34
C PHE A 51 -11.05 -3.47 9.39
N PHE A 52 -10.05 -2.92 8.71
CA PHE A 52 -8.71 -3.49 8.65
C PHE A 52 -7.65 -2.58 9.27
N SER A 53 -6.54 -3.17 9.69
CA SER A 53 -5.37 -2.42 10.16
C SER A 53 -4.08 -2.96 9.58
N ILE A 54 -3.20 -2.05 9.16
CA ILE A 54 -1.85 -2.33 8.72
C ILE A 54 -0.93 -1.43 9.51
N SER A 55 -0.07 -2.01 10.33
CA SER A 55 0.76 -1.20 11.23
C SER A 55 2.15 -1.75 11.44
N GLU A 56 3.12 -0.84 11.50
CA GLU A 56 4.51 -1.19 11.82
C GLU A 56 5.09 -2.23 10.84
N CYS A 57 4.64 -2.14 9.58
CA CYS A 57 5.07 -3.00 8.48
C CYS A 57 6.12 -2.29 7.60
N THR A 58 6.93 -3.09 6.92
CA THR A 58 8.00 -2.61 6.04
C THR A 58 7.81 -3.16 4.63
N PHE A 59 7.82 -2.27 3.64
CA PHE A 59 7.64 -2.56 2.21
C PHE A 59 8.90 -2.12 1.47
N LEU A 60 9.60 -3.04 0.83
CA LEU A 60 10.90 -2.80 0.20
C LEU A 60 10.95 -3.35 -1.22
N ASN A 61 11.54 -2.63 -2.16
CA ASN A 61 11.86 -3.15 -3.49
C ASN A 61 10.61 -3.76 -4.18
N GLY A 62 9.63 -2.90 -4.47
CA GLY A 62 8.41 -3.27 -5.19
C GLY A 62 8.66 -3.55 -6.68
N SER A 63 7.59 -3.77 -7.45
CA SER A 63 7.73 -4.13 -8.87
C SER A 63 8.28 -2.92 -9.63
N LEU A 64 9.48 -3.05 -10.19
CA LEU A 64 10.13 -1.93 -10.89
C LEU A 64 9.54 -1.78 -12.31
N GLY A 65 9.34 -0.54 -12.77
CA GLY A 65 8.82 -0.25 -14.11
C GLY A 65 7.50 0.53 -14.15
N SER A 66 7.45 1.65 -13.42
CA SER A 66 6.35 2.64 -13.44
C SER A 66 4.95 2.14 -13.03
N SER A 67 4.84 0.91 -12.53
CA SER A 67 3.57 0.28 -12.14
C SER A 67 3.77 -0.59 -10.90
N GLY A 68 2.67 -0.98 -10.25
CA GLY A 68 2.69 -1.73 -8.98
C GLY A 68 2.93 -0.84 -7.75
N SER A 69 2.26 -1.20 -6.65
CA SER A 69 2.24 -0.42 -5.41
C SER A 69 2.82 -1.20 -4.22
N GLY A 70 3.23 -0.48 -3.17
CA GLY A 70 3.45 -1.11 -1.87
C GLY A 70 2.17 -1.74 -1.33
N ILE A 71 1.09 -0.95 -1.31
CA ILE A 71 -0.27 -1.38 -0.96
C ILE A 71 -1.21 -0.89 -2.06
N ASP A 72 -1.96 -1.77 -2.72
CA ASP A 72 -3.05 -1.42 -3.65
C ASP A 72 -4.39 -1.85 -3.07
N MET A 73 -5.34 -0.92 -2.97
CA MET A 73 -6.65 -1.15 -2.38
C MET A 73 -7.78 -0.83 -3.35
N VAL A 74 -8.72 -1.77 -3.48
CA VAL A 74 -9.96 -1.62 -4.26
C VAL A 74 -11.16 -1.84 -3.35
N GLY A 75 -12.09 -0.88 -3.29
CA GLY A 75 -13.34 -1.02 -2.51
C GLY A 75 -13.14 -1.34 -1.03
N CYS A 76 -12.08 -0.82 -0.40
CA CYS A 76 -11.78 -1.07 1.01
C CYS A 76 -12.27 0.07 1.91
N HIS A 77 -12.85 -0.23 3.07
CA HIS A 77 -13.42 0.75 3.99
C HIS A 77 -12.96 0.62 5.45
N ASN A 78 -13.10 1.71 6.20
CA ASN A 78 -12.91 1.75 7.66
C ASN A 78 -11.55 1.22 8.15
N GLY A 79 -10.50 1.49 7.37
CA GLY A 79 -9.16 0.96 7.60
C GLY A 79 -8.17 1.96 8.21
N ARG A 80 -7.09 1.44 8.75
CA ARG A 80 -5.98 2.22 9.30
C ARG A 80 -4.64 1.69 8.81
N ILE A 81 -3.85 2.54 8.17
CA ILE A 81 -2.47 2.27 7.78
C ILE A 81 -1.59 3.23 8.57
N ASN A 82 -0.69 2.71 9.39
CA ASN A 82 0.04 3.56 10.34
C ASN A 82 1.46 3.07 10.65
N LYS A 83 2.42 3.98 10.77
CA LYS A 83 3.83 3.66 11.11
C LYS A 83 4.48 2.64 10.17
N CYS A 84 4.11 2.64 8.89
CA CYS A 84 4.75 1.77 7.90
C CYS A 84 5.92 2.48 7.21
N THR A 85 6.90 1.68 6.77
CA THR A 85 8.08 2.12 6.02
C THR A 85 7.95 1.65 4.58
N PHE A 86 8.17 2.55 3.62
CA PHE A 86 8.19 2.23 2.19
C PHE A 86 9.51 2.70 1.57
N GLU A 87 10.23 1.78 0.92
CA GLU A 87 11.47 2.08 0.22
C GLU A 87 11.57 1.40 -1.16
N ASN A 88 12.00 2.12 -2.18
CA ASN A 88 12.18 1.63 -3.56
C ASN A 88 10.89 1.03 -4.15
N MET A 89 9.82 1.85 -4.20
CA MET A 89 8.53 1.45 -4.79
C MET A 89 8.48 1.77 -6.29
N GLY A 90 7.79 0.92 -7.06
CA GLY A 90 7.63 1.03 -8.51
C GLY A 90 6.83 2.24 -8.96
N ALA A 91 5.57 2.31 -8.57
CA ALA A 91 4.70 3.46 -8.77
C ALA A 91 4.40 4.16 -7.43
N ASN A 92 3.43 3.65 -6.66
CA ASN A 92 2.92 4.30 -5.45
C ASN A 92 3.27 3.49 -4.20
N SER A 93 3.39 4.15 -3.06
CA SER A 93 3.52 3.44 -1.77
C SER A 93 2.18 2.86 -1.36
N ILE A 94 1.12 3.68 -1.47
CA ILE A 94 -0.25 3.30 -1.18
C ILE A 94 -1.13 3.83 -2.32
N GLN A 95 -1.88 2.95 -2.96
CA GLN A 95 -2.87 3.25 -3.99
C GLN A 95 -4.28 2.92 -3.48
N MET A 96 -5.22 3.81 -3.76
CA MET A 96 -6.61 3.64 -3.36
C MET A 96 -7.56 3.93 -4.52
N LYS A 97 -8.43 2.98 -4.83
CA LYS A 97 -9.42 3.08 -5.92
C LYS A 97 -10.71 2.33 -5.60
N GLY A 98 -11.65 2.35 -6.56
CA GLY A 98 -12.87 1.54 -6.51
C GLY A 98 -13.81 1.86 -5.35
N GLY A 99 -13.90 3.13 -4.96
CA GLY A 99 -14.78 3.55 -3.87
C GLY A 99 -14.22 3.35 -2.46
N SER A 100 -12.94 2.97 -2.32
CA SER A 100 -12.29 2.86 -1.01
C SER A 100 -12.44 4.16 -0.20
N GLN A 101 -12.87 4.12 1.06
CA GLN A 101 -13.21 5.33 1.86
C GLN A 101 -13.00 5.13 3.36
N TYR A 102 -12.91 6.22 4.10
CA TYR A 102 -12.69 6.22 5.57
C TYR A 102 -11.39 5.52 6.00
N ILE A 103 -10.35 5.63 5.17
CA ILE A 103 -9.04 5.04 5.46
C ILE A 103 -8.12 6.10 6.04
N ARG A 104 -7.60 5.85 7.24
CA ARG A 104 -6.62 6.72 7.89
C ARG A 104 -5.21 6.28 7.54
N ILE A 105 -4.42 7.17 6.96
CA ILE A 105 -3.01 6.97 6.62
C ILE A 105 -2.17 7.97 7.42
N ALA A 106 -1.23 7.49 8.25
CA ALA A 106 -0.48 8.36 9.15
C ALA A 106 0.90 7.82 9.55
N LYS A 107 1.84 8.74 9.84
CA LYS A 107 3.14 8.44 10.47
C LYS A 107 4.03 7.51 9.65
N HIS A 108 3.98 7.60 8.33
CA HIS A 108 4.78 6.77 7.43
C HIS A 108 6.17 7.35 7.18
N PHE A 109 7.13 6.45 6.93
CA PHE A 109 8.42 6.82 6.36
C PHE A 109 8.46 6.41 4.90
N LEU A 110 8.77 7.37 4.02
CA LEU A 110 8.79 7.17 2.57
C LEU A 110 10.16 7.57 2.03
N LYS A 111 10.82 6.66 1.30
CA LYS A 111 12.15 6.86 0.71
C LYS A 111 12.22 6.27 -0.69
N LYS A 112 12.61 7.03 -1.71
CA LYS A 112 12.74 6.53 -3.10
C LYS A 112 11.48 5.77 -3.57
N VAL A 113 10.32 6.34 -3.30
CA VAL A 113 9.03 5.83 -3.74
C VAL A 113 8.69 6.55 -5.05
N GLY A 114 8.23 5.82 -6.08
CA GLY A 114 8.11 6.22 -7.49
C GLY A 114 7.67 7.66 -7.79
N ASN A 115 6.52 7.86 -8.43
CA ASN A 115 6.13 9.16 -9.00
C ASN A 115 5.95 10.23 -7.89
N GLU A 116 5.91 11.52 -8.27
CA GLU A 116 5.84 12.69 -7.36
C GLU A 116 4.72 12.61 -6.28
N GLN A 117 3.72 11.74 -6.48
CA GLN A 117 2.69 11.40 -5.50
C GLN A 117 2.93 10.01 -4.90
N SER A 118 3.74 9.97 -3.84
CA SER A 118 4.05 8.73 -3.10
C SER A 118 2.83 7.98 -2.53
N ILE A 119 1.69 8.65 -2.37
CA ILE A 119 0.39 8.10 -1.97
C ILE A 119 -0.63 8.67 -2.95
N LEU A 120 -1.35 7.81 -3.67
CA LEU A 120 -2.36 8.21 -4.64
C LEU A 120 -3.74 7.77 -4.18
N ALA A 121 -4.67 8.72 -4.15
CA ALA A 121 -6.04 8.52 -3.71
C ALA A 121 -7.02 9.12 -4.73
N GLU A 122 -7.87 8.28 -5.33
CA GLU A 122 -8.84 8.70 -6.35
C GLU A 122 -10.30 8.73 -5.82
N VAL A 123 -10.56 9.22 -4.59
CA VAL A 123 -11.95 9.35 -4.08
C VAL A 123 -12.24 10.66 -3.30
N PRO A 124 -13.46 10.95 -2.82
CA PRO A 124 -13.79 12.03 -1.89
C PRO A 124 -13.68 11.64 -0.40
N GLY A 125 -13.35 12.57 0.51
CA GLY A 125 -13.50 12.39 1.98
C GLY A 125 -12.26 12.03 2.80
N TRP A 126 -11.06 12.34 2.32
CA TRP A 126 -9.78 11.93 2.93
C TRP A 126 -9.27 12.89 4.00
N HIS A 127 -8.59 12.32 5.01
CA HIS A 127 -7.80 13.07 5.99
C HIS A 127 -6.36 12.55 6.02
N PHE A 128 -5.41 13.34 5.49
CA PHE A 128 -3.97 13.12 5.70
C PHE A 128 -3.55 13.74 7.03
N LEU A 129 -2.95 12.94 7.92
CA LEU A 129 -2.34 13.45 9.14
C LEU A 129 -0.90 12.94 9.22
N ASP A 130 0.05 13.86 9.02
CA ASP A 130 1.50 13.68 9.25
C ASP A 130 2.22 12.77 8.22
N LEU A 131 2.77 13.38 7.17
CA LEU A 131 3.74 12.79 6.24
C LEU A 131 5.12 13.39 6.49
N ARG A 132 6.09 12.56 6.88
CA ARG A 132 7.51 12.94 6.87
C ARG A 132 8.16 12.44 5.58
N MET A 133 8.11 13.27 4.54
CA MET A 133 8.87 13.05 3.30
C MET A 133 10.30 13.56 3.49
N GLN A 134 11.31 12.68 3.35
CA GLN A 134 12.70 13.11 3.20
C GLN A 134 13.09 13.06 1.73
N HIS A 135 13.13 14.22 1.08
CA HIS A 135 13.84 14.37 -0.19
C HIS A 135 15.35 14.36 0.09
N LEU A 136 16.01 13.21 -0.10
CA LEU A 136 17.46 13.20 -0.17
C LEU A 136 17.85 13.79 -1.53
N ARG A 137 18.09 15.11 -1.59
CA ARG A 137 18.82 15.69 -2.71
C ARG A 137 20.23 15.10 -2.65
N LEU A 138 20.60 14.29 -3.65
CA LEU A 138 22.00 14.04 -3.95
C LEU A 138 22.63 15.42 -4.20
N GLN A 139 23.44 15.89 -3.25
CA GLN A 139 24.48 16.85 -3.59
C GLN A 139 25.51 16.09 -4.43
N ILE A 140 25.81 16.72 -5.56
CA ILE A 140 26.76 16.34 -6.60
C ILE A 140 28.14 16.03 -5.99
#